data_AF-A0A7Y8GXX2-F1
#
_entry.id   AF-A0A7Y8GXX2-F1
#
_cell.length_a   1.000
_cell.length_b   1.000
_cell.length_c   1.000
_cell.angle_alpha   90.00
_cell.angle_beta   90.00
_cell.angle_gamma   90.00
#
_symmetry.space_group_name_H-M   'P 1'
#
loop_
_entity.id
_entity.type
_entity.pdbx_description
1 polymer ?
#
loop_
_entity_poly.entity_id
_entity_poly.type
_entity_poly.pdbx_seq_one_letter_code
_entity_poly.pdbx_strand_id
1 'polypeptide(L)'
;MSTLTPATQVPWAVSSPFRMRPGLARLAAGGHAPAEPPALFVRDALASAYAGHKRAALQAHRARCQIGQADPAVLQAIADACATQTGVVLTPEADALAQGLQEDFVILHDEPDGEAGAPTLRTRFLSVCFPSNWSPAEKHGLDFAAIHAPVADNALLQAGGKGIVDMAFRQAPMLRHVWLLTPSGDLPQHPETRRTRWEDALAAADAPGASGRLLDQVFYRVERQTTLPLPALRRGVFFIRVMVCPLTEALGVAPGRAAQLAEALASMSEAVVAYRGMGAVRERLCAELGAIGS
;
A
#
# COMPACT_ATOMS: atom_id res chain seq x y z
N MET A 1 2.99 -19.39 9.44
CA MET A 1 1.59 -19.04 9.17
C MET A 1 1.52 -17.58 8.77
N SER A 2 0.78 -17.26 7.71
CA SER A 2 0.61 -15.87 7.25
C SER A 2 -0.23 -15.09 8.26
N THR A 3 0.14 -13.84 8.53
CA THR A 3 -0.61 -12.94 9.41
C THR A 3 -1.71 -12.26 8.58
N LEU A 4 -2.94 -12.71 8.76
CA LEU A 4 -4.11 -12.20 8.05
C LEU A 4 -4.89 -11.21 8.92
N THR A 5 -5.34 -10.12 8.31
CA THR A 5 -6.24 -9.15 8.91
C THR A 5 -7.67 -9.69 8.82
N PRO A 6 -8.49 -9.63 9.88
CA PRO A 6 -9.89 -10.01 9.79
C PRO A 6 -10.59 -9.25 8.65
N ALA A 7 -11.32 -9.94 7.77
CA ALA A 7 -11.90 -9.31 6.58
C ALA A 7 -12.83 -8.12 6.89
N THR A 8 -13.49 -8.12 8.06
CA THR A 8 -14.32 -7.02 8.55
C THR A 8 -13.53 -5.76 8.91
N GLN A 9 -12.22 -5.88 9.13
CA GLN A 9 -11.30 -4.79 9.44
C GLN A 9 -10.50 -4.32 8.21
N VAL A 10 -10.58 -5.04 7.08
CA VAL A 10 -9.94 -4.62 5.82
C VAL A 10 -10.87 -3.65 5.08
N PRO A 11 -10.46 -2.39 4.83
CA PRO A 11 -11.28 -1.44 4.08
C PRO A 11 -11.57 -1.95 2.67
N TRP A 12 -12.83 -1.88 2.26
CA TRP A 12 -13.21 -2.20 0.88
C TRP A 12 -13.00 -0.98 -0.02
N ALA A 13 -11.84 -0.92 -0.66
CA ALA A 13 -11.42 0.19 -1.51
C ALA A 13 -11.74 -0.02 -3.01
N VAL A 14 -12.50 -1.07 -3.35
CA VAL A 14 -12.89 -1.33 -4.74
C VAL A 14 -13.90 -0.27 -5.19
N SER A 15 -13.66 0.30 -6.37
CA SER A 15 -14.57 1.21 -7.05
C SER A 15 -14.82 0.70 -8.46
N SER A 16 -16.07 0.74 -8.93
CA SER A 16 -16.46 0.40 -10.29
C SER A 16 -17.15 1.61 -10.98
N PRO A 17 -16.88 1.86 -12.28
CA PRO A 17 -15.82 1.25 -13.08
C PRO A 17 -14.42 1.61 -12.53
N PHE A 18 -13.44 0.75 -12.80
CA PHE A 18 -12.09 0.92 -12.29
C PHE A 18 -11.42 2.18 -12.86
N ARG A 19 -10.75 2.94 -11.99
CA ARG A 19 -9.97 4.12 -12.40
C ARG A 19 -8.72 4.27 -11.54
N MET A 20 -7.60 4.59 -12.18
CA MET A 20 -6.36 4.99 -11.52
C MET A 20 -6.50 6.43 -11.01
N ARG A 21 -7.04 6.59 -9.80
CA ARG A 21 -7.27 7.90 -9.17
C ARG A 21 -6.34 8.14 -7.97
N PRO A 22 -5.97 9.40 -7.68
CA PRO A 22 -5.22 9.73 -6.46
C PRO A 22 -5.95 9.31 -5.18
N GLY A 23 -7.28 9.53 -5.10
CA GLY A 23 -8.11 9.07 -3.98
C GLY A 23 -7.72 9.63 -2.61
N LEU A 24 -7.07 10.79 -2.56
CA LEU A 24 -6.61 11.43 -1.33
C LEU A 24 -7.75 12.16 -0.62
N ALA A 25 -7.91 11.87 0.67
CA ALA A 25 -8.75 12.62 1.59
C ALA A 25 -7.88 13.21 2.70
N ARG A 26 -8.24 14.39 3.23
CA ARG A 26 -7.57 14.95 4.41
C ARG A 26 -7.83 14.03 5.61
N LEU A 27 -6.81 13.77 6.42
CA LEU A 27 -6.97 13.09 7.71
C LEU A 27 -7.66 14.00 8.75
N ALA A 28 -7.62 15.32 8.57
CA ALA A 28 -8.24 16.29 9.48
C ALA A 28 -9.75 16.49 9.23
N ALA A 29 -10.50 16.66 10.31
CA ALA A 29 -11.94 16.91 10.35
C ALA A 29 -12.34 18.17 9.54
N GLY A 30 -12.93 17.97 8.38
CA GLY A 30 -13.45 19.06 7.55
C GLY A 30 -14.55 18.55 6.62
N GLY A 31 -15.80 18.79 7.04
CA GLY A 31 -17.02 18.53 6.27
C GLY A 31 -17.63 17.14 6.49
N HIS A 32 -18.75 17.10 7.23
CA HIS A 32 -19.64 15.93 7.41
C HIS A 32 -18.97 14.59 7.79
N ALA A 33 -17.82 14.64 8.45
CA ALA A 33 -17.03 13.47 8.84
C ALA A 33 -17.60 12.74 10.07
N PRO A 34 -17.32 11.42 10.23
CA PRO A 34 -17.70 10.61 11.40
C PRO A 34 -17.16 11.18 12.72
N ALA A 35 -17.68 10.68 13.85
CA ALA A 35 -17.45 11.21 15.22
C ALA A 35 -15.97 11.36 15.63
N GLU A 36 -15.05 10.64 14.98
CA GLU A 36 -13.59 10.83 15.13
C GLU A 36 -12.90 10.86 13.76
N PRO A 37 -11.95 11.79 13.53
CA PRO A 37 -11.17 11.82 12.30
C PRO A 37 -10.26 10.59 12.20
N PRO A 38 -10.02 10.06 10.98
CA PRO A 38 -9.12 8.93 10.79
C PRO A 38 -7.70 9.25 11.29
N ALA A 39 -7.09 8.29 11.97
CA ALA A 39 -5.77 8.41 12.60
C ALA A 39 -4.61 8.37 11.58
N LEU A 40 -3.45 8.96 11.87
CA LEU A 40 -2.24 8.82 11.03
C LEU A 40 -1.74 7.36 11.02
N PHE A 41 -1.53 6.79 12.21
CA PHE A 41 -1.12 5.39 12.42
C PHE A 41 -2.31 4.50 12.81
N VAL A 42 -2.29 3.23 12.43
CA VAL A 42 -3.23 2.22 12.93
C VAL A 42 -2.45 1.17 13.72
N ARG A 43 -2.84 0.99 14.98
CA ARG A 43 -2.30 -0.06 15.85
C ARG A 43 -3.43 -1.00 16.28
N ASP A 44 -3.37 -2.23 15.79
CA ASP A 44 -4.35 -3.29 16.07
C ASP A 44 -3.71 -4.46 16.83
N ALA A 45 -4.51 -5.50 17.10
CA ALA A 45 -4.06 -6.70 17.82
C ALA A 45 -2.93 -7.46 17.10
N LEU A 46 -2.70 -7.20 15.80
CA LEU A 46 -1.66 -7.84 15.00
C LEU A 46 -0.30 -7.14 15.12
N ALA A 47 -0.19 -6.03 15.87
CA ALA A 47 1.04 -5.25 15.97
C ALA A 47 2.28 -6.09 16.31
N SER A 48 2.16 -7.03 17.26
CA SER A 48 3.27 -7.93 17.62
C SER A 48 3.66 -8.89 16.49
N ALA A 49 2.68 -9.39 15.73
CA ALA A 49 2.94 -10.28 14.60
C ALA A 49 3.64 -9.53 13.46
N TYR A 50 3.19 -8.30 13.17
CA TYR A 50 3.83 -7.41 12.18
C TYR A 50 5.28 -7.10 12.56
N ALA A 51 5.54 -6.78 13.84
CA ALA A 51 6.89 -6.56 14.34
C ALA A 51 7.80 -7.79 14.10
N GLY A 52 7.28 -9.00 14.34
CA GLY A 52 7.98 -10.26 14.07
C GLY A 52 8.34 -10.45 12.59
N HIS A 53 7.38 -10.22 11.69
CA HIS A 53 7.61 -10.29 10.24
C HIS A 53 8.63 -9.24 9.76
N LYS A 54 8.56 -8.01 10.27
CA LYS A 54 9.53 -6.96 9.92
C LYS A 54 10.93 -7.30 10.42
N ARG A 55 11.06 -7.84 11.63
CA ARG A 55 12.36 -8.31 12.15
C ARG A 55 12.95 -9.40 11.24
N ALA A 56 12.14 -10.38 10.85
CA ALA A 56 12.59 -11.45 9.94
C ALA A 56 12.99 -10.88 8.57
N ALA A 57 12.21 -9.94 8.01
CA ALA A 57 12.52 -9.29 6.74
C ALA A 57 13.82 -8.47 6.80
N LEU A 58 14.01 -7.68 7.86
CA LEU A 58 15.24 -6.92 8.08
C LEU A 58 16.46 -7.84 8.26
N GLN A 59 16.32 -8.94 9.01
CA GLN A 59 17.40 -9.92 9.20
C GLN A 59 17.79 -10.61 7.89
N ALA A 60 16.82 -11.06 7.10
CA ALA A 60 17.09 -11.81 5.88
C ALA A 60 17.45 -10.91 4.68
N HIS A 61 16.88 -9.71 4.61
CA HIS A 61 16.85 -8.87 3.42
C HIS A 61 17.02 -7.38 3.71
N ARG A 62 17.86 -7.00 4.70
CA ARG A 62 18.10 -5.60 5.09
C ARG A 62 18.29 -4.65 3.92
N ALA A 63 19.18 -5.01 2.98
CA ALA A 63 19.52 -4.20 1.82
C ALA A 63 18.37 -3.99 0.82
N ARG A 64 17.27 -4.74 0.94
CA ARG A 64 16.03 -4.53 0.18
C ARG A 64 14.97 -3.76 0.98
N CYS A 65 15.05 -3.80 2.32
CA CYS A 65 14.07 -3.20 3.21
C CYS A 65 14.43 -1.78 3.65
N GLN A 66 15.73 -1.47 3.80
CA GLN A 66 16.23 -0.17 4.22
C GLN A 66 17.12 0.41 3.12
N ILE A 67 16.60 1.36 2.34
CA ILE A 67 17.29 1.98 1.21
C ILE A 67 17.56 3.45 1.52
N GLY A 68 18.81 3.88 1.29
CA GLY A 68 19.22 5.27 1.48
C GLY A 68 19.65 5.59 2.90
N GLN A 69 19.71 6.89 3.24
CA GLN A 69 20.12 7.37 4.56
C GLN A 69 18.96 8.09 5.23
N ALA A 70 18.60 7.64 6.44
CA ALA A 70 17.54 8.26 7.20
C ALA A 70 17.97 9.61 7.79
N ASP A 71 17.06 10.59 7.77
CA ASP A 71 17.22 11.87 8.45
C ASP A 71 16.82 11.73 9.93
N PRO A 72 17.75 11.88 10.90
CA PRO A 72 17.46 11.67 12.32
C PRO A 72 16.34 12.57 12.86
N ALA A 73 16.23 13.81 12.35
CA ALA A 73 15.18 14.72 12.78
C ALA A 73 13.79 14.24 12.31
N VAL A 74 13.73 13.60 11.14
CA VAL A 74 12.49 12.99 10.65
C VAL A 74 12.15 11.73 11.44
N LEU A 75 13.12 10.88 11.77
CA LEU A 75 12.88 9.71 12.62
C LEU A 75 12.33 10.13 13.99
N GLN A 76 12.87 11.19 14.59
CA GLN A 76 12.34 11.77 15.82
C GLN A 76 10.88 12.24 15.64
N ALA A 77 10.58 12.99 14.57
CA ALA A 77 9.22 13.45 14.30
C ALA A 77 8.22 12.29 14.11
N ILE A 78 8.64 11.18 13.50
CA ILE A 78 7.82 9.97 13.38
C ILE A 78 7.57 9.34 14.76
N ALA A 79 8.61 9.23 15.60
CA ALA A 79 8.50 8.69 16.95
C ALA A 79 7.55 9.52 17.82
N ASP A 80 7.69 10.84 17.79
CA ASP A 80 6.86 11.79 18.55
C ASP A 80 5.39 11.73 18.10
N ALA A 81 5.15 11.69 16.78
CA ALA A 81 3.80 11.55 16.24
C ALA A 81 3.16 10.23 16.66
N CYS A 82 3.91 9.13 16.65
CA CYS A 82 3.44 7.82 17.08
C CYS A 82 3.09 7.83 18.58
N ALA A 83 3.99 8.38 19.42
CA ALA A 83 3.78 8.47 20.87
C ALA A 83 2.56 9.34 21.20
N THR A 84 2.43 10.50 20.55
CA THR A 84 1.29 11.41 20.75
C THR A 84 -0.03 10.74 20.42
N GLN A 85 -0.09 10.00 19.31
CA GLN A 85 -1.34 9.41 18.85
C GLN A 85 -1.69 8.10 19.56
N THR A 86 -0.70 7.25 19.85
CA THR A 86 -0.92 5.86 20.29
C THR A 86 -0.49 5.60 21.72
N GLY A 87 0.22 6.53 22.36
CA GLY A 87 0.87 6.33 23.66
C GLY A 87 2.12 5.43 23.62
N VAL A 88 2.48 4.87 22.45
CA VAL A 88 3.65 4.00 22.30
C VAL A 88 4.89 4.83 22.01
N VAL A 89 5.85 4.81 22.94
CA VAL A 89 7.15 5.44 22.74
C VAL A 89 8.08 4.49 21.98
N LEU A 90 8.59 4.95 20.84
CA LEU A 90 9.54 4.22 20.01
C LEU A 90 10.88 4.95 19.99
N THR A 91 11.99 4.21 19.97
CA THR A 91 13.31 4.79 19.74
C THR A 91 13.34 5.38 18.31
N PRO A 92 13.85 6.61 18.12
CA PRO A 92 13.91 7.29 16.81
C PRO A 92 15.03 6.76 15.91
N GLU A 93 15.12 5.43 15.80
CA GLU A 93 16.05 4.71 14.93
C GLU A 93 15.27 3.97 13.85
N ALA A 94 15.84 3.87 12.64
CA ALA A 94 15.14 3.29 11.50
C ALA A 94 14.62 1.87 11.75
N ASP A 95 15.44 0.98 12.33
CA ASP A 95 15.03 -0.40 12.62
C ASP A 95 14.00 -0.48 13.74
N ALA A 96 14.09 0.40 14.75
CA ALA A 96 13.17 0.46 15.87
C ALA A 96 11.79 0.95 15.41
N LEU A 97 11.75 2.02 14.60
CA LEU A 97 10.53 2.52 13.98
C LEU A 97 9.93 1.52 13.00
N ALA A 98 10.77 0.90 12.15
CA ALA A 98 10.33 -0.15 11.25
C ALA A 98 9.60 -1.24 12.03
N GLN A 99 10.22 -1.83 13.07
CA GLN A 99 9.63 -2.91 13.85
C GLN A 99 8.47 -2.47 14.75
N GLY A 100 8.49 -1.23 15.25
CA GLY A 100 7.50 -0.71 16.19
C GLY A 100 6.17 -0.30 15.56
N LEU A 101 6.21 0.19 14.32
CA LEU A 101 5.05 0.56 13.51
C LEU A 101 4.50 -0.65 12.74
N GLN A 102 3.20 -0.68 12.46
CA GLN A 102 2.64 -1.64 11.51
C GLN A 102 2.78 -1.15 10.06
N GLU A 103 2.95 0.15 9.89
CA GLU A 103 3.24 0.86 8.65
C GLU A 103 4.71 0.70 8.24
N ASP A 104 4.97 0.44 6.96
CA ASP A 104 6.24 0.83 6.34
C ASP A 104 6.27 2.34 6.10
N PHE A 105 7.46 2.93 5.88
CA PHE A 105 7.55 4.36 5.64
C PHE A 105 8.64 4.76 4.64
N VAL A 106 8.42 5.88 3.97
CA VAL A 106 9.32 6.52 3.01
C VAL A 106 9.48 7.99 3.40
N ILE A 107 10.73 8.45 3.49
CA ILE A 107 11.08 9.84 3.74
C ILE A 107 11.42 10.52 2.42
N LEU A 108 10.76 11.64 2.18
CA LEU A 108 10.95 12.50 1.03
C LEU A 108 11.64 13.80 1.45
N HIS A 109 12.60 14.23 0.65
CA HIS A 109 13.31 15.50 0.83
C HIS A 109 12.86 16.48 -0.24
N ASP A 110 12.57 17.71 0.20
CA ASP A 110 12.22 18.79 -0.70
C ASP A 110 13.46 19.54 -1.17
N GLU A 111 13.92 19.17 -2.36
CA GLU A 111 15.24 19.50 -2.91
C GLU A 111 15.12 20.34 -4.18
N PRO A 112 16.07 21.26 -4.46
CA PRO A 112 16.10 22.00 -5.71
C PRO A 112 16.13 21.06 -6.93
N ASP A 113 15.43 21.43 -8.00
CA ASP A 113 15.45 20.68 -9.25
C ASP A 113 16.45 21.32 -10.24
N GLY A 114 17.74 21.06 -10.04
CA GLY A 114 18.82 21.74 -10.77
C GLY A 114 19.02 23.21 -10.34
N GLU A 115 19.81 23.97 -11.10
CA GLU A 115 20.19 25.36 -10.71
C GLU A 115 19.04 26.38 -10.76
N ALA A 116 17.99 26.12 -11.55
CA ALA A 116 16.88 27.04 -11.77
C ALA A 116 15.48 26.43 -11.55
N GLY A 117 15.38 25.14 -11.19
CA GLY A 117 14.09 24.48 -11.04
C GLY A 117 13.46 24.68 -9.65
N ALA A 118 12.12 24.72 -9.64
CA ALA A 118 11.37 24.72 -8.41
C ALA A 118 11.66 23.43 -7.61
N PRO A 119 11.73 23.49 -6.27
CA PRO A 119 12.10 22.34 -5.50
C PRO A 119 11.04 21.24 -5.59
N THR A 120 11.51 20.00 -5.71
CA THR A 120 10.70 18.79 -5.88
C THR A 120 10.98 17.80 -4.75
N LEU A 121 9.95 17.06 -4.37
CA LEU A 121 10.05 16.04 -3.33
C LEU A 121 10.59 14.74 -3.94
N ARG A 122 11.76 14.32 -3.48
CA ARG A 122 12.43 13.08 -3.89
C ARG A 122 12.55 12.12 -2.71
N THR A 123 12.36 10.84 -2.97
CA THR A 123 12.55 9.80 -1.94
C THR A 123 14.04 9.69 -1.58
N ARG A 124 14.37 9.72 -0.29
CA ARG A 124 15.76 9.63 0.19
C ARG A 124 15.99 8.53 1.21
N PHE A 125 14.93 8.06 1.83
CA PHE A 125 14.98 6.89 2.68
C PHE A 125 13.71 6.06 2.52
N LEU A 126 13.85 4.74 2.36
CA LEU A 126 12.73 3.83 2.25
C LEU A 126 12.94 2.70 3.26
N SER A 127 12.09 2.65 4.28
CA SER A 127 11.96 1.57 5.25
C SER A 127 10.72 0.74 4.89
N VAL A 128 10.86 -0.18 3.94
CA VAL A 128 9.75 -0.92 3.33
C VAL A 128 9.99 -2.42 3.41
N CYS A 129 9.39 -3.08 4.40
CA CYS A 129 9.50 -4.53 4.58
C CYS A 129 8.41 -5.30 3.82
N PHE A 130 7.28 -4.67 3.54
CA PHE A 130 6.07 -5.27 2.98
C PHE A 130 5.66 -4.65 1.64
N PRO A 131 6.57 -4.55 0.64
CA PRO A 131 6.20 -3.99 -0.66
C PRO A 131 5.15 -4.87 -1.35
N SER A 132 4.26 -4.24 -2.12
CA SER A 132 3.23 -4.93 -2.91
C SER A 132 3.68 -5.06 -4.37
N ASN A 133 4.58 -6.01 -4.64
CA ASN A 133 5.08 -6.32 -5.97
C ASN A 133 5.87 -5.19 -6.66
N TRP A 134 6.64 -4.43 -5.88
CA TRP A 134 7.61 -3.44 -6.38
C TRP A 134 8.90 -3.46 -5.54
N SER A 135 10.01 -2.95 -6.09
CA SER A 135 11.29 -2.87 -5.40
C SER A 135 11.52 -1.48 -4.79
N PRO A 136 11.75 -1.36 -3.46
CA PRO A 136 12.12 -0.09 -2.84
C PRO A 136 13.35 0.57 -3.45
N ALA A 137 14.33 -0.23 -3.88
CA ALA A 137 15.57 0.28 -4.48
C ALA A 137 15.31 1.06 -5.78
N GLU A 138 14.37 0.59 -6.61
CA GLU A 138 13.99 1.26 -7.86
C GLU A 138 13.28 2.59 -7.65
N LYS A 139 12.81 2.87 -6.43
CA LYS A 139 12.08 4.10 -6.10
C LYS A 139 12.94 5.11 -5.39
N HIS A 140 14.18 4.79 -5.03
CA HIS A 140 15.09 5.70 -4.33
C HIS A 140 15.61 6.81 -5.24
N GLY A 141 15.61 8.05 -4.75
CA GLY A 141 16.09 9.24 -5.46
C GLY A 141 15.11 9.78 -6.52
N LEU A 142 13.97 9.12 -6.72
CA LEU A 142 12.97 9.50 -7.70
C LEU A 142 11.97 10.51 -7.13
N ASP A 143 11.46 11.36 -8.00
CA ASP A 143 10.33 12.25 -7.70
C ASP A 143 8.98 11.56 -7.96
N PHE A 144 7.90 12.27 -7.67
CA PHE A 144 6.54 11.77 -7.88
C PHE A 144 6.29 11.35 -9.34
N ALA A 145 6.72 12.13 -10.33
CA ALA A 145 6.44 11.86 -11.73
C ALA A 145 7.15 10.58 -12.19
N ALA A 146 8.43 10.43 -11.85
CA ALA A 146 9.23 9.25 -12.18
C ALA A 146 8.75 7.98 -11.46
N ILE A 147 8.36 8.08 -10.19
CA ILE A 147 7.80 6.94 -9.44
C ILE A 147 6.53 6.41 -10.11
N HIS A 148 5.68 7.32 -10.60
CA HIS A 148 4.37 6.99 -11.16
C HIS A 148 4.36 6.85 -12.69
N ALA A 149 5.47 7.10 -13.39
CA ALA A 149 5.61 6.89 -14.83
C ALA A 149 5.17 5.48 -15.30
N PRO A 150 5.50 4.36 -14.61
CA PRO A 150 5.07 3.03 -15.04
C PRO A 150 3.60 2.69 -14.71
N VAL A 151 2.88 3.56 -13.98
CA VAL A 151 1.47 3.33 -13.65
C VAL A 151 0.63 3.45 -14.91
N ALA A 152 -0.16 2.42 -15.24
CA ALA A 152 -1.06 2.47 -16.39
C ALA A 152 -2.14 3.56 -16.21
N ASP A 153 -2.62 4.13 -17.32
CA ASP A 153 -3.67 5.15 -17.36
C ASP A 153 -3.42 6.36 -16.42
N ASN A 154 -2.15 6.74 -16.25
CA ASN A 154 -1.69 7.76 -15.28
C ASN A 154 -1.81 9.21 -15.74
N ALA A 155 -2.38 9.52 -16.92
CA ALA A 155 -2.35 10.86 -17.50
C ALA A 155 -2.88 11.95 -16.54
N LEU A 156 -4.01 11.68 -15.87
CA LEU A 156 -4.58 12.59 -14.86
C LEU A 156 -3.71 12.70 -13.60
N LEU A 157 -3.08 11.59 -13.20
CA LEU A 157 -2.17 11.54 -12.05
C LEU A 157 -0.92 12.40 -12.31
N GLN A 158 -0.36 12.32 -13.52
CA GLN A 158 0.79 13.11 -13.93
C GLN A 158 0.44 14.59 -14.04
N ALA A 159 -0.68 14.93 -14.69
CA ALA A 159 -1.14 16.31 -14.83
C ALA A 159 -1.39 16.99 -13.46
N GLY A 160 -1.89 16.24 -12.47
CA GLY A 160 -2.14 16.73 -11.11
C GLY A 160 -0.95 16.61 -10.15
N GLY A 161 0.19 16.06 -10.57
CA GLY A 161 1.25 15.60 -9.68
C GLY A 161 1.77 16.66 -8.71
N LYS A 162 2.03 17.88 -9.21
CA LYS A 162 2.48 19.00 -8.36
C LYS A 162 1.48 19.33 -7.24
N GLY A 163 0.20 19.51 -7.59
CA GLY A 163 -0.84 19.84 -6.61
C GLY A 163 -1.06 18.72 -5.60
N ILE A 164 -0.97 17.47 -6.04
CA ILE A 164 -1.03 16.29 -5.17
C ILE A 164 0.11 16.31 -4.15
N VAL A 165 1.34 16.52 -4.62
CA VAL A 165 2.54 16.56 -3.77
C VAL A 165 2.46 17.71 -2.77
N ASP A 166 2.11 18.92 -3.22
CA ASP A 166 2.01 20.09 -2.35
C ASP A 166 0.94 19.88 -1.27
N MET A 167 -0.24 19.36 -1.63
CA MET A 167 -1.28 19.02 -0.67
C MET A 167 -0.81 17.96 0.36
N ALA A 168 -0.24 16.86 -0.13
CA ALA A 168 0.05 15.68 0.66
C ALA A 168 1.28 15.81 1.58
N PHE A 169 2.28 16.57 1.16
CA PHE A 169 3.58 16.62 1.84
C PHE A 169 4.01 18.01 2.28
N ARG A 170 3.23 19.06 1.99
CA ARG A 170 3.49 20.42 2.51
C ARG A 170 2.35 21.01 3.32
N GLN A 171 1.10 20.63 3.03
CA GLN A 171 -0.06 21.31 3.62
C GLN A 171 -0.69 20.53 4.77
N ALA A 172 -1.11 19.28 4.55
CA ALA A 172 -1.78 18.52 5.59
C ALA A 172 -1.59 17.01 5.44
N PRO A 173 -1.74 16.24 6.53
CA PRO A 173 -1.79 14.79 6.45
C PRO A 173 -2.97 14.31 5.60
N MET A 174 -2.68 13.39 4.67
CA MET A 174 -3.68 12.78 3.78
C MET A 174 -3.80 11.29 4.04
N LEU A 175 -4.91 10.71 3.59
CA LEU A 175 -5.21 9.29 3.58
C LEU A 175 -5.73 8.88 2.21
N ARG A 176 -5.28 7.72 1.73
CA ARG A 176 -5.89 7.00 0.61
C ARG A 176 -5.77 5.50 0.84
N HIS A 177 -6.55 4.74 0.08
CA HIS A 177 -6.44 3.30 0.02
C HIS A 177 -6.11 2.85 -1.41
N VAL A 178 -5.23 1.86 -1.52
CA VAL A 178 -4.95 1.15 -2.76
C VAL A 178 -5.25 -0.32 -2.53
N TRP A 179 -5.93 -0.97 -3.46
CA TRP A 179 -6.23 -2.40 -3.37
C TRP A 179 -5.59 -3.17 -4.52
N LEU A 180 -5.22 -4.41 -4.20
CA LEU A 180 -4.66 -5.41 -5.10
C LEU A 180 -5.33 -6.76 -4.84
N LEU A 181 -5.34 -7.61 -5.87
CA LEU A 181 -5.51 -9.05 -5.69
C LEU A 181 -4.13 -9.68 -5.80
N THR A 182 -3.83 -10.60 -4.89
CA THR A 182 -2.52 -11.27 -4.85
C THR A 182 -2.69 -12.78 -4.68
N PRO A 183 -1.80 -13.60 -5.27
CA PRO A 183 -1.85 -15.06 -5.14
C PRO A 183 -1.32 -15.58 -3.79
N SER A 184 -0.99 -14.68 -2.85
CA SER A 184 -0.45 -15.03 -1.53
C SER A 184 -0.93 -14.06 -0.45
N GLY A 185 -1.10 -14.62 0.75
CA GLY A 185 -1.39 -13.89 1.99
C GLY A 185 -0.15 -13.32 2.70
N ASP A 186 1.05 -13.49 2.13
CA ASP A 186 2.29 -13.02 2.73
C ASP A 186 2.38 -11.48 2.72
N LEU A 187 2.91 -10.92 3.81
CA LEU A 187 3.10 -9.47 3.94
C LEU A 187 4.20 -8.96 2.99
N PRO A 188 5.42 -9.52 2.95
CA PRO A 188 6.45 -9.14 1.98
C PRO A 188 6.15 -9.76 0.61
N GLN A 189 5.98 -8.92 -0.42
CA GLN A 189 5.82 -9.37 -1.80
C GLN A 189 6.80 -8.67 -2.74
N HIS A 190 8.06 -8.53 -2.32
CA HIS A 190 9.13 -8.00 -3.17
C HIS A 190 9.30 -8.91 -4.41
N PRO A 191 9.40 -8.38 -5.65
CA PRO A 191 9.41 -9.19 -6.87
C PRO A 191 10.47 -10.30 -6.91
N GLU A 192 11.65 -10.06 -6.33
CA GLU A 192 12.75 -11.03 -6.26
C GLU A 192 12.57 -12.13 -5.21
N THR A 193 11.76 -11.91 -4.16
CA THR A 193 11.67 -12.85 -3.01
C THR A 193 10.27 -13.38 -2.75
N ARG A 194 9.26 -12.90 -3.48
CA ARG A 194 7.89 -13.41 -3.40
C ARG A 194 7.88 -14.91 -3.74
N ARG A 195 7.21 -15.68 -2.89
CA ARG A 195 7.20 -17.16 -2.94
C ARG A 195 6.18 -17.73 -3.90
N THR A 196 5.09 -17.00 -4.10
CA THR A 196 3.93 -17.46 -4.87
C THR A 196 3.61 -16.45 -5.95
N ARG A 197 3.30 -16.96 -7.13
CA ARG A 197 2.92 -16.21 -8.31
C ARG A 197 1.56 -16.69 -8.81
N TRP A 198 1.03 -16.04 -9.85
CA TRP A 198 -0.30 -16.36 -10.36
C TRP A 198 -0.35 -17.77 -10.98
N GLU A 199 0.74 -18.22 -11.59
CA GLU A 199 0.91 -19.58 -12.09
C GLU A 199 0.74 -20.64 -10.98
N ASP A 200 1.27 -20.37 -9.79
CA ASP A 200 1.15 -21.28 -8.64
C ASP A 200 -0.31 -21.32 -8.13
N ALA A 201 -0.98 -20.17 -8.08
CA ALA A 201 -2.39 -20.09 -7.67
C ALA A 201 -3.31 -20.81 -8.66
N LEU A 202 -3.04 -20.69 -9.96
CA LEU A 202 -3.76 -21.44 -11.00
C LEU A 202 -3.54 -22.94 -10.84
N ALA A 203 -2.28 -23.38 -10.69
CA ALA A 203 -1.97 -24.79 -10.48
C ALA A 203 -2.62 -25.35 -9.22
N ALA A 204 -2.67 -24.57 -8.12
CA ALA A 204 -3.34 -24.95 -6.89
C ALA A 204 -4.87 -25.05 -7.05
N ALA A 205 -5.49 -24.13 -7.79
CA ALA A 205 -6.92 -24.16 -8.07
C ALA A 205 -7.33 -25.38 -8.92
N ASP A 206 -6.45 -25.81 -9.84
CA ASP A 206 -6.70 -26.89 -10.80
C ASP A 206 -6.16 -28.26 -10.34
N ALA A 207 -5.52 -28.31 -9.17
CA ALA A 207 -4.96 -29.54 -8.64
C ALA A 207 -6.04 -30.61 -8.37
N PRO A 208 -5.75 -31.91 -8.55
CA PRO A 208 -6.69 -32.97 -8.22
C PRO A 208 -7.20 -32.89 -6.78
N GLY A 209 -8.52 -32.82 -6.61
CA GLY A 209 -9.16 -32.69 -5.30
C GLY A 209 -9.24 -31.26 -4.75
N ALA A 210 -8.77 -30.25 -5.48
CA ALA A 210 -9.02 -28.84 -5.16
C ALA A 210 -10.48 -28.45 -5.44
N SER A 211 -10.89 -27.26 -4.99
CA SER A 211 -12.24 -26.73 -5.23
C SER A 211 -12.52 -26.41 -6.71
N GLY A 212 -11.48 -26.37 -7.55
CA GLY A 212 -11.59 -25.91 -8.94
C GLY A 212 -11.75 -24.39 -9.07
N ARG A 213 -11.69 -23.64 -7.96
CA ARG A 213 -11.94 -22.20 -7.94
C ARG A 213 -10.65 -21.43 -7.67
N LEU A 214 -10.32 -20.52 -8.58
CA LEU A 214 -9.20 -19.61 -8.40
C LEU A 214 -9.47 -18.63 -7.25
N LEU A 215 -10.71 -18.21 -7.03
CA LEU A 215 -11.09 -17.28 -5.94
C LEU A 215 -10.63 -17.77 -4.56
N ASP A 216 -10.58 -19.09 -4.34
CA ASP A 216 -10.15 -19.68 -3.07
C ASP A 216 -8.62 -19.58 -2.85
N GLN A 217 -7.85 -19.27 -3.91
CA GLN A 217 -6.40 -19.09 -3.89
C GLN A 217 -5.99 -17.60 -3.89
N VAL A 218 -6.95 -16.67 -3.91
CA VAL A 218 -6.69 -15.23 -4.04
C VAL A 218 -6.87 -14.52 -2.70
N PHE A 219 -6.01 -13.53 -2.46
CA PHE A 219 -6.06 -12.66 -1.31
C PHE A 219 -6.42 -11.23 -1.73
N TYR A 220 -7.29 -10.60 -0.95
CA TYR A 220 -7.58 -9.17 -1.03
C TYR A 220 -6.56 -8.41 -0.17
N ARG A 221 -5.73 -7.61 -0.83
CA ARG A 221 -4.65 -6.84 -0.21
C ARG A 221 -4.92 -5.35 -0.34
N VAL A 222 -4.84 -4.63 0.78
CA VAL A 222 -5.05 -3.19 0.83
C VAL A 222 -3.84 -2.51 1.45
N GLU A 223 -3.36 -1.46 0.79
CA GLU A 223 -2.46 -0.48 1.36
C GLU A 223 -3.29 0.70 1.86
N ARG A 224 -3.31 0.89 3.16
CA ARG A 224 -3.73 2.15 3.78
C ARG A 224 -2.51 3.08 3.79
N GLN A 225 -2.59 4.14 3.01
CA GLN A 225 -1.48 5.04 2.77
C GLN A 225 -1.77 6.40 3.40
N THR A 226 -0.86 6.86 4.25
CA THR A 226 -0.97 8.19 4.88
C THR A 226 0.26 9.04 4.64
N THR A 227 0.11 10.36 4.73
CA THR A 227 1.22 11.30 4.60
C THR A 227 1.36 12.18 5.83
N LEU A 228 2.59 12.56 6.14
CA LEU A 228 2.92 13.52 7.19
C LEU A 228 3.80 14.63 6.59
N PRO A 229 3.27 15.85 6.40
CA PRO A 229 4.06 17.00 5.99
C PRO A 229 4.93 17.49 7.16
N LEU A 230 6.22 17.74 6.91
CA LEU A 230 7.18 18.30 7.88
C LEU A 230 7.87 19.53 7.26
N PRO A 231 7.12 20.62 7.01
CA PRO A 231 7.62 21.76 6.22
C PRO A 231 8.81 22.47 6.87
N ALA A 232 8.87 22.53 8.21
CA ALA A 232 10.02 23.11 8.93
C ALA A 232 11.34 22.35 8.67
N LEU A 233 11.26 21.06 8.35
CA LEU A 233 12.41 20.24 7.98
C LEU A 233 12.63 20.19 6.47
N ARG A 234 11.70 20.74 5.66
CA ARG A 234 11.63 20.51 4.21
C ARG A 234 11.57 19.01 3.89
N ARG A 235 10.68 18.31 4.60
CA ARG A 235 10.49 16.85 4.50
C ARG A 235 9.02 16.50 4.37
N GLY A 236 8.78 15.31 3.84
CA GLY A 236 7.49 14.63 3.93
C GLY A 236 7.71 13.16 4.25
N VAL A 237 6.76 12.54 4.94
CA VAL A 237 6.79 11.09 5.19
C VAL A 237 5.55 10.45 4.57
N PHE A 238 5.74 9.33 3.89
CA PHE A 238 4.69 8.50 3.33
C PHE A 238 4.66 7.16 4.06
N PHE A 239 3.53 6.80 4.65
CA PHE A 239 3.34 5.56 5.39
C PHE A 239 2.48 4.58 4.62
N ILE A 240 2.74 3.28 4.80
CA ILE A 240 2.04 2.19 4.10
C ILE A 240 1.69 1.08 5.10
N ARG A 241 0.43 1.02 5.54
CA ARG A 241 -0.12 -0.10 6.33
C ARG A 241 -0.70 -1.14 5.37
N VAL A 242 -0.09 -2.32 5.34
CA VAL A 242 -0.55 -3.45 4.52
C VAL A 242 -1.53 -4.33 5.28
N MET A 243 -2.76 -4.45 4.80
CA MET A 243 -3.77 -5.37 5.32
C MET A 243 -4.09 -6.44 4.26
N VAL A 244 -4.22 -7.70 4.68
CA VAL A 244 -4.42 -8.83 3.76
C VAL A 244 -5.43 -9.80 4.36
N CYS A 245 -6.40 -10.25 3.58
CA CYS A 245 -7.35 -11.30 3.95
C CYS A 245 -7.66 -12.18 2.74
N PRO A 246 -8.18 -13.41 2.92
CA PRO A 246 -8.68 -14.22 1.80
C PRO A 246 -9.77 -13.46 1.04
N LEU A 247 -9.74 -13.53 -0.29
CA LEU A 247 -10.70 -12.79 -1.11
C LEU A 247 -12.14 -13.24 -0.83
N THR A 248 -12.37 -14.54 -0.67
CA THR A 248 -13.69 -15.10 -0.35
C THR A 248 -14.28 -14.54 0.95
N GLU A 249 -13.45 -14.38 1.99
CA GLU A 249 -13.87 -13.72 3.23
C GLU A 249 -14.21 -12.25 3.00
N ALA A 250 -13.36 -11.51 2.26
CA ALA A 250 -13.62 -10.11 1.92
C ALA A 250 -14.93 -9.91 1.17
N LEU A 251 -15.26 -10.81 0.24
CA LEU A 251 -16.52 -10.81 -0.50
C LEU A 251 -17.71 -11.08 0.43
N GLY A 252 -17.56 -11.97 1.41
CA GLY A 252 -18.62 -12.35 2.36
C GLY A 252 -18.98 -11.27 3.39
N VAL A 253 -18.17 -10.22 3.56
CA VAL A 253 -18.44 -9.16 4.56
C VAL A 253 -19.69 -8.35 4.24
N ALA A 254 -20.00 -8.13 2.96
CA ALA A 254 -21.18 -7.35 2.55
C ALA A 254 -21.71 -7.80 1.18
N PRO A 255 -23.05 -7.83 1.00
CA PRO A 255 -23.64 -8.16 -0.29
C PRO A 255 -23.19 -7.19 -1.39
N GLY A 256 -23.12 -7.67 -2.63
CA GLY A 256 -22.75 -6.87 -3.80
C GLY A 256 -21.25 -6.69 -4.04
N ARG A 257 -20.37 -7.03 -3.07
CA ARG A 257 -18.91 -6.94 -3.27
C ARG A 257 -18.40 -7.76 -4.45
N ALA A 258 -18.97 -8.95 -4.67
CA ALA A 258 -18.60 -9.81 -5.81
C ALA A 258 -18.95 -9.16 -7.15
N ALA A 259 -20.17 -8.63 -7.29
CA ALA A 259 -20.61 -7.92 -8.49
C ALA A 259 -19.77 -6.66 -8.74
N GLN A 260 -19.51 -5.87 -7.69
CA GLN A 260 -18.69 -4.66 -7.80
C GLN A 260 -17.24 -4.99 -8.21
N LEU A 261 -16.65 -6.05 -7.64
CA LEU A 261 -15.29 -6.47 -8.03
C LEU A 261 -15.26 -7.00 -9.47
N ALA A 262 -16.27 -7.76 -9.89
CA ALA A 262 -16.38 -8.23 -11.27
C ALA A 262 -16.44 -7.05 -12.25
N GLU A 263 -17.27 -6.04 -11.97
CA GLU A 263 -17.37 -4.83 -12.78
C GLU A 263 -16.05 -4.04 -12.80
N ALA A 264 -15.37 -3.93 -11.64
CA ALA A 264 -14.07 -3.28 -11.56
C ALA A 264 -13.01 -4.00 -12.40
N LEU A 265 -12.92 -5.33 -12.34
CA LEU A 265 -11.97 -6.11 -13.14
C LEU A 265 -12.29 -6.05 -14.63
N ALA A 266 -13.57 -6.14 -14.99
CA ALA A 266 -14.03 -6.08 -16.39
C ALA A 266 -13.81 -4.71 -17.04
N SER A 267 -13.78 -3.62 -16.24
CA SER A 267 -13.54 -2.26 -16.74
C SER A 267 -12.06 -1.85 -16.78
N MET A 268 -11.13 -2.71 -16.36
CA MET A 268 -9.69 -2.43 -16.48
C MET A 268 -9.25 -2.50 -17.95
N SER A 269 -8.48 -1.49 -18.39
CA SER A 269 -7.76 -1.56 -19.66
C SER A 269 -6.70 -2.68 -19.65
N GLU A 270 -6.31 -3.19 -20.82
CA GLU A 270 -5.22 -4.18 -20.92
C GLU A 270 -3.92 -3.67 -20.30
N ALA A 271 -3.63 -2.36 -20.42
CA ALA A 271 -2.47 -1.74 -19.78
C ALA A 271 -2.54 -1.82 -18.25
N VAL A 272 -3.70 -1.58 -17.65
CA VAL A 272 -3.91 -1.72 -16.20
C VAL A 272 -3.77 -3.18 -15.76
N VAL A 273 -4.33 -4.12 -16.53
CA VAL A 273 -4.24 -5.55 -16.24
C VAL A 273 -2.79 -6.04 -16.28
N ALA A 274 -2.03 -5.61 -17.30
CA ALA A 274 -0.60 -5.90 -17.42
C ALA A 274 0.19 -5.28 -16.26
N TYR A 275 -0.05 -4.01 -15.94
CA TYR A 275 0.59 -3.33 -14.80
C TYR A 275 0.32 -4.02 -13.45
N ARG A 276 -0.91 -4.51 -13.24
CA ARG A 276 -1.30 -5.29 -12.06
C ARG A 276 -0.85 -6.76 -12.11
N GLY A 277 -0.23 -7.19 -13.21
CA GLY A 277 0.22 -8.57 -13.42
C GLY A 277 -0.90 -9.59 -13.47
N MET A 278 -2.11 -9.20 -13.87
CA MET A 278 -3.32 -10.02 -13.79
C MET A 278 -3.76 -10.64 -15.14
N GLY A 279 -2.94 -10.53 -16.20
CA GLY A 279 -3.31 -10.98 -17.54
C GLY A 279 -3.77 -12.44 -17.60
N ALA A 280 -3.06 -13.34 -16.90
CA ALA A 280 -3.38 -14.77 -16.89
C ALA A 280 -4.64 -15.15 -16.08
N VAL A 281 -5.17 -14.24 -15.24
CA VAL A 281 -6.19 -14.58 -14.24
C VAL A 281 -7.46 -13.75 -14.33
N ARG A 282 -7.43 -12.59 -14.99
CA ARG A 282 -8.58 -11.66 -15.05
C ARG A 282 -9.87 -12.35 -15.49
N GLU A 283 -9.83 -13.07 -16.61
CA GLU A 283 -11.04 -13.65 -17.22
C GLU A 283 -11.68 -14.70 -16.32
N ARG A 284 -10.87 -15.62 -15.77
CA ARG A 284 -11.33 -16.63 -14.81
C ARG A 284 -11.92 -15.99 -13.55
N LEU A 285 -11.26 -14.98 -13.00
CA LEU A 285 -11.77 -14.26 -11.82
C LEU A 285 -13.11 -13.57 -12.12
N CYS A 286 -13.26 -12.91 -13.27
CA CYS A 286 -14.54 -12.31 -13.67
C CYS A 286 -15.65 -13.37 -13.78
N ALA A 287 -15.38 -14.51 -14.40
CA ALA A 287 -16.34 -15.60 -14.54
C ALA A 287 -16.77 -16.17 -13.18
N GLU A 288 -15.80 -16.47 -12.30
CA GLU A 288 -16.09 -17.01 -10.97
C GLU A 288 -16.82 -16.00 -10.06
N LEU A 289 -16.52 -14.70 -10.17
CA LEU A 289 -17.24 -13.65 -9.44
C LEU A 289 -18.68 -13.48 -9.93
N GLY A 290 -18.90 -13.58 -11.25
CA GLY A 290 -20.24 -13.55 -11.85
C GLY A 290 -21.14 -14.70 -11.36
N ALA A 291 -20.54 -15.87 -11.13
CA ALA A 291 -21.25 -17.04 -10.60
C ALA A 291 -21.66 -16.89 -9.12
N ILE A 292 -21.05 -15.97 -8.35
CA ILE A 292 -21.44 -15.67 -6.97
C ILE A 292 -22.62 -14.67 -6.92
N GLY A 293 -22.65 -13.73 -7.88
CA GLY A 293 -23.65 -12.67 -7.92
C GLY A 293 -24.96 -13.05 -8.62
N SER A 294 -25.04 -14.25 -9.21
CA SER A 294 -26.25 -14.85 -9.78
C SER A 294 -26.98 -15.67 -8.73
#